data_AF-A0A819T021-F1
#
_entry.id   AF-A0A819T021-F1
#
_cell.length_a   1.000
_cell.length_b   1.000
_cell.length_c   1.000
_cell.angle_alpha   90.00
_cell.angle_beta   90.00
_cell.angle_gamma   90.00
#
_symmetry.space_group_name_H-M   'P 1'
#
loop_
_entity.id
_entity.type
_entity.pdbx_description
1 polymer ?
#
loop_
_entity_poly.entity_id
_entity_poly.type
_entity_poly.pdbx_seq_one_letter_code
_entity_poly.pdbx_strand_id
1 'polypeptide(L)'
;MNAIKQKLVFNEILNELRNTFRNQLITSIEDLSNEILYEIFDYFDGGEIVKTFSKLNSRFEQLLYSSSILIKTHFYLFYYEKMINKHHELEIFSNKLCSNLKILFINCSENIILLDAHRWEQFISYYYPKLEKFYFTYYYHIDINKQYEIYSERINQFFSTFWIERKWIFNIKIDNEDIKYIIYPYKKRWYDYIDDNNIEYSTSTSLILTNFIIPSYDEIIFEQIKRIITIQQIYHLNIEKSIFLGVLIQLVNKLPFLITLKLDSLSYKGKIKLNYRDFSRIVTIKNPIKITKVYIKQINVINGFYNIATVCPRMVYFETKYINNIDIQSFLRNIFNTNNDHSNCLRSLIFDIPTTNDEIIKNFDTIIRSEK
;
A
#
# COMPACT_ATOMS: atom_id res chain seq x y z
N MET A 1 22.84 2.53 -13.96
CA MET A 1 22.89 2.41 -12.49
C MET A 1 22.52 1.02 -11.97
N ASN A 2 21.47 0.34 -12.48
CA ASN A 2 21.10 -1.02 -12.04
C ASN A 2 22.18 -2.08 -12.32
N ALA A 3 22.83 -2.07 -13.49
CA ALA A 3 23.91 -3.02 -13.80
C ALA A 3 25.12 -2.92 -12.85
N ILE A 4 25.43 -1.71 -12.34
CA ILE A 4 26.51 -1.49 -11.36
C ILE A 4 26.10 -2.01 -9.98
N LYS A 5 24.82 -1.81 -9.58
CA LYS A 5 24.27 -2.41 -8.35
C LYS A 5 24.26 -3.93 -8.41
N GLN A 6 23.86 -4.53 -9.53
CA GLN A 6 23.85 -5.98 -9.72
C GLN A 6 25.28 -6.56 -9.65
N LYS A 7 26.27 -5.88 -10.24
CA LYS A 7 27.67 -6.32 -10.20
C LYS A 7 28.28 -6.25 -8.78
N LEU A 8 27.90 -5.25 -7.98
CA LEU A 8 28.31 -5.15 -6.58
C LEU A 8 27.69 -6.27 -5.73
N VAL A 9 26.38 -6.50 -5.87
CA VAL A 9 25.66 -7.58 -5.18
C VAL A 9 26.24 -8.95 -5.54
N PHE A 10 26.57 -9.19 -6.81
CA PHE A 10 27.16 -10.45 -7.24
C PHE A 10 28.54 -10.73 -6.61
N ASN A 11 29.39 -9.69 -6.48
CA ASN A 11 30.69 -9.83 -5.82
C ASN A 11 30.55 -10.05 -4.30
N GLU A 12 29.55 -9.43 -3.66
CA GLU A 12 29.24 -9.66 -2.25
C GLU A 12 28.75 -11.09 -2.02
N ILE A 13 27.82 -11.58 -2.86
CA ILE A 13 27.34 -12.98 -2.83
C ILE A 13 28.51 -13.94 -3.03
N LEU A 14 29.40 -13.71 -4.01
CA LEU A 14 30.57 -14.56 -4.22
C LEU A 14 31.52 -14.56 -3.03
N ASN A 15 31.68 -13.42 -2.34
CA ASN A 15 32.52 -13.34 -1.15
C ASN A 15 31.88 -14.04 0.05
N GLU A 16 30.57 -13.94 0.25
CA GLU A 16 29.85 -14.73 1.27
C GLU A 16 29.91 -16.22 0.96
N LEU A 17 29.68 -16.63 -0.30
CA LEU A 17 29.80 -18.03 -0.72
C LEU A 17 31.22 -18.56 -0.47
N ARG A 18 32.27 -17.81 -0.82
CA ARG A 18 33.67 -18.19 -0.53
C ARG A 18 33.96 -18.34 0.96
N ASN A 19 33.33 -17.51 1.81
CA ASN A 19 33.49 -17.61 3.26
C ASN A 19 32.73 -18.81 3.85
N THR A 20 31.53 -19.09 3.34
CA THR A 20 30.68 -20.21 3.78
C THR A 20 31.24 -21.56 3.35
N PHE A 21 31.88 -21.64 2.18
CA PHE A 21 32.39 -22.88 1.58
C PHE A 21 33.92 -23.02 1.63
N ARG A 22 34.59 -22.44 2.64
CA ARG A 22 36.07 -22.43 2.78
C ARG A 22 36.80 -23.77 2.58
N ASN A 23 36.09 -24.91 2.68
CA ASN A 23 36.64 -26.26 2.53
C ASN A 23 36.19 -27.00 1.26
N GLN A 24 35.38 -26.39 0.38
CA GLN A 24 35.00 -26.95 -0.91
C GLN A 24 35.67 -26.17 -2.05
N LEU A 25 36.32 -26.89 -2.96
CA LEU A 25 36.87 -26.34 -4.20
C LEU A 25 35.71 -26.03 -5.16
N ILE A 26 35.10 -24.87 -5.01
CA ILE A 26 34.15 -24.32 -5.98
C ILE A 26 34.98 -23.75 -7.13
N THR A 27 35.04 -24.48 -8.25
CA THR A 27 35.82 -24.10 -9.43
C THR A 27 34.95 -23.47 -10.51
N SER A 28 33.64 -23.73 -10.45
CA SER A 28 32.63 -23.33 -11.42
C SER A 28 31.27 -23.05 -10.76
N ILE A 29 30.35 -22.39 -11.46
CA ILE A 29 28.99 -22.14 -10.95
C ILE A 29 28.18 -23.45 -10.88
N GLU A 30 28.54 -24.41 -11.73
CA GLU A 30 28.04 -25.78 -11.76
C GLU A 30 28.44 -26.61 -10.54
N ASP A 31 29.33 -26.13 -9.69
CA ASP A 31 29.67 -26.81 -8.43
C ASP A 31 28.72 -26.40 -7.28
N LEU A 32 27.95 -25.32 -7.44
CA LEU A 32 27.01 -24.84 -6.42
C LEU A 32 25.81 -25.79 -6.29
N SER A 33 25.22 -25.89 -5.09
CA SER A 33 23.99 -26.64 -4.89
C SER A 33 22.78 -25.94 -5.54
N ASN A 34 21.68 -26.67 -5.73
CA ASN A 34 20.48 -26.10 -6.35
C ASN A 34 19.89 -24.97 -5.51
N GLU A 35 19.93 -25.09 -4.17
CA GLU A 35 19.44 -24.10 -3.22
C GLU A 35 20.16 -22.76 -3.40
N ILE A 36 21.49 -22.79 -3.52
CA ILE A 36 22.30 -21.60 -3.75
C ILE A 36 21.98 -20.99 -5.12
N LEU A 37 21.81 -21.82 -6.15
CA LEU A 37 21.44 -21.33 -7.47
C LEU A 37 20.07 -20.63 -7.47
N TYR A 38 19.10 -21.12 -6.70
CA TYR A 38 17.81 -20.44 -6.53
C TYR A 38 17.93 -19.13 -5.74
N GLU A 39 18.78 -19.08 -4.73
CA GLU A 39 19.08 -17.83 -4.02
C GLU A 39 19.73 -16.82 -4.96
N ILE A 40 20.62 -17.25 -5.84
CA ILE A 40 21.19 -16.39 -6.89
C ILE A 40 20.11 -15.90 -7.84
N PHE A 41 19.19 -16.77 -8.30
CA PHE A 41 18.09 -16.41 -9.18
C PHE A 41 17.15 -15.35 -8.59
N ASP A 42 17.02 -15.29 -7.27
CA ASP A 42 16.21 -14.28 -6.58
C ASP A 42 16.65 -12.82 -6.84
N TYR A 43 17.90 -12.63 -7.31
CA TYR A 43 18.48 -11.32 -7.65
C TYR A 43 18.36 -10.95 -9.14
N PHE A 44 17.86 -11.85 -10.00
CA PHE A 44 17.73 -11.63 -11.44
C PHE A 44 16.28 -11.41 -11.89
N ASP A 45 16.12 -10.76 -13.04
CA ASP A 45 14.83 -10.73 -13.74
C ASP A 45 14.53 -12.12 -14.34
N GLY A 46 13.27 -12.55 -14.27
CA GLY A 46 12.82 -13.85 -14.78
C GLY A 46 13.10 -14.06 -16.26
N GLY A 47 13.01 -13.00 -17.06
CA GLY A 47 13.36 -13.04 -18.47
C GLY A 47 14.87 -13.22 -18.67
N GLU A 48 15.70 -12.57 -17.86
CA GLU A 48 17.16 -12.76 -17.87
C GLU A 48 17.55 -14.17 -17.43
N ILE A 49 16.89 -14.71 -16.40
CA ILE A 49 17.10 -16.08 -15.94
C ILE A 49 16.85 -17.06 -17.09
N VAL A 50 15.67 -16.97 -17.71
CA VAL A 50 15.32 -17.87 -18.81
C VAL A 50 16.27 -17.66 -19.99
N LYS A 51 16.56 -16.42 -20.42
CA LYS A 51 17.44 -16.18 -21.58
C LYS A 51 18.86 -16.67 -21.37
N THR A 52 19.40 -16.52 -20.16
CA THR A 52 20.80 -16.79 -19.82
C THR A 52 21.01 -18.25 -19.45
N PHE A 53 20.19 -18.79 -18.53
CA PHE A 53 20.45 -20.09 -17.92
C PHE A 53 19.78 -21.26 -18.65
N SER A 54 18.69 -21.03 -19.41
CA SER A 54 18.04 -22.13 -20.16
C SER A 54 18.88 -22.72 -21.29
N LYS A 55 19.96 -22.03 -21.69
CA LYS A 55 20.88 -22.46 -22.75
C LYS A 55 22.27 -22.82 -22.24
N LEU A 56 22.51 -22.76 -20.93
CA LEU A 56 23.86 -22.89 -20.39
C LEU A 56 24.31 -24.35 -20.40
N ASN A 57 23.54 -25.24 -19.76
CA ASN A 57 23.70 -26.70 -19.84
C ASN A 57 22.42 -27.40 -19.35
N SER A 58 22.37 -28.72 -19.48
CA SER A 58 21.21 -29.54 -19.12
C SER A 58 20.83 -29.45 -17.64
N ARG A 59 21.78 -29.20 -16.74
CA ARG A 59 21.50 -29.02 -15.30
C ARG A 59 20.67 -27.76 -15.07
N PHE A 60 21.10 -26.62 -15.61
CA PHE A 60 20.34 -25.36 -15.50
C PHE A 60 19.00 -25.42 -16.20
N GLU A 61 18.92 -26.11 -17.33
CA GLU A 61 17.68 -26.37 -18.03
C GLU A 61 16.67 -27.13 -17.15
N GLN A 62 17.13 -28.22 -16.51
CA GLN A 62 16.32 -28.98 -15.54
C GLN A 62 15.92 -28.14 -14.32
N LEU A 63 16.81 -27.28 -13.81
CA LEU A 63 16.50 -26.38 -12.70
C LEU A 63 15.39 -25.38 -13.03
N LEU A 64 15.23 -24.99 -14.29
CA LEU A 64 14.17 -24.09 -14.71
C LEU A 64 12.87 -24.83 -15.02
N TYR A 65 12.92 -26.00 -15.65
CA TYR A 65 11.72 -26.71 -16.11
C TYR A 65 11.12 -27.69 -15.10
N SER A 66 11.95 -28.46 -14.39
CA SER A 66 11.52 -29.63 -13.64
C SER A 66 11.84 -29.57 -12.15
N SER A 67 12.13 -28.38 -11.64
CA SER A 67 12.49 -28.22 -10.24
C SER A 67 11.37 -28.63 -9.28
N SER A 68 11.74 -29.46 -8.30
CA SER A 68 10.95 -29.70 -7.09
C SER A 68 11.09 -28.56 -6.08
N ILE A 69 12.10 -27.71 -6.23
CA ILE A 69 12.39 -26.60 -5.34
C ILE A 69 11.58 -25.38 -5.75
N LEU A 70 11.11 -24.67 -4.73
CA LEU A 70 10.15 -23.60 -4.85
C LEU A 70 10.85 -22.35 -5.38
N ILE A 71 10.45 -21.91 -6.58
CA ILE A 71 11.06 -20.75 -7.23
C ILE A 71 10.27 -19.49 -6.84
N LYS A 72 11.00 -18.41 -6.62
CA LYS A 72 10.52 -17.03 -6.60
C LYS A 72 11.10 -16.30 -7.80
N THR A 73 10.30 -15.48 -8.46
CA THR A 73 10.74 -14.79 -9.68
C THR A 73 10.17 -13.39 -9.78
N HIS A 74 10.97 -12.46 -10.29
CA HIS A 74 10.58 -11.08 -10.54
C HIS A 74 10.63 -10.80 -12.04
N PHE A 75 9.58 -10.23 -12.61
CA PHE A 75 9.59 -9.72 -13.97
C PHE A 75 9.41 -8.20 -13.97
N TYR A 76 10.30 -7.52 -14.67
CA TYR A 76 10.33 -6.08 -14.86
C TYR A 76 10.01 -5.75 -16.32
N LEU A 77 8.74 -5.44 -16.60
CA LEU A 77 8.24 -5.20 -17.95
C LEU A 77 8.34 -3.72 -18.37
N PHE A 78 9.39 -3.00 -17.95
CA PHE A 78 9.59 -1.57 -18.22
C PHE A 78 10.07 -1.25 -19.64
N TYR A 79 9.75 -0.07 -20.15
CA TYR A 79 9.97 0.35 -21.54
C TYR A 79 11.44 0.26 -21.99
N TYR A 80 11.67 -0.46 -23.10
CA TYR A 80 12.78 -0.26 -24.02
C TYR A 80 12.22 -0.45 -25.44
N GLU A 81 11.93 0.69 -26.08
CA GLU A 81 11.70 1.03 -27.51
C GLU A 81 11.00 0.10 -28.53
N LYS A 82 10.71 -1.17 -28.28
CA LYS A 82 9.96 -2.03 -29.22
C LYS A 82 8.77 -2.69 -28.53
N MET A 83 7.60 -2.06 -28.65
CA MET A 83 6.34 -2.51 -28.04
C MET A 83 5.42 -3.19 -29.05
N ILE A 84 5.02 -4.43 -28.72
CA ILE A 84 3.67 -5.01 -28.87
C ILE A 84 3.59 -6.38 -28.14
N ASN A 85 4.71 -7.05 -27.84
CA ASN A 85 4.69 -8.46 -27.39
C ASN A 85 5.12 -8.75 -25.93
N LYS A 86 5.18 -7.79 -24.99
CA LYS A 86 5.70 -8.12 -23.64
C LYS A 86 4.88 -9.12 -22.83
N HIS A 87 3.54 -9.09 -22.95
CA HIS A 87 2.73 -10.14 -22.32
C HIS A 87 2.99 -11.50 -23.00
N HIS A 88 3.21 -11.50 -24.31
CA HIS A 88 3.58 -12.71 -25.04
C HIS A 88 4.99 -13.21 -24.67
N GLU A 89 5.95 -12.32 -24.45
CA GLU A 89 7.27 -12.68 -23.90
C GLU A 89 7.13 -13.30 -22.51
N LEU A 90 6.28 -12.72 -21.66
CA LEU A 90 5.99 -13.29 -20.34
C LEU A 90 5.37 -14.69 -20.47
N GLU A 91 4.43 -14.90 -21.39
CA GLU A 91 3.88 -16.24 -21.70
C GLU A 91 4.97 -17.21 -22.19
N ILE A 92 5.87 -16.78 -23.08
CA ILE A 92 6.99 -17.59 -23.56
C ILE A 92 7.92 -17.97 -22.41
N PHE A 93 8.25 -17.03 -21.52
CA PHE A 93 9.09 -17.32 -20.34
C PHE A 93 8.35 -18.20 -19.34
N SER A 94 7.04 -18.03 -19.20
CA SER A 94 6.23 -18.82 -18.25
C SER A 94 6.03 -20.25 -18.70
N ASN A 95 5.94 -20.51 -20.01
CA ASN A 95 6.05 -21.86 -20.58
C ASN A 95 7.38 -22.54 -20.23
N LYS A 96 8.40 -21.74 -19.92
CA LYS A 96 9.77 -22.19 -19.63
C LYS A 96 10.12 -22.18 -18.15
N LEU A 97 9.29 -21.59 -17.30
CA LEU A 97 9.53 -21.61 -15.86
C LEU A 97 8.69 -22.71 -15.22
N CYS A 98 9.23 -23.28 -14.16
CA CYS A 98 8.57 -24.37 -13.46
C CYS A 98 7.18 -23.95 -12.97
N SER A 99 6.18 -24.81 -13.21
CA SER A 99 4.81 -24.64 -12.73
C SER A 99 4.67 -24.68 -11.20
N ASN A 100 5.75 -25.02 -10.48
CA ASN A 100 5.86 -24.98 -9.02
C ASN A 100 6.21 -23.58 -8.46
N LEU A 101 6.19 -22.53 -9.29
CA LEU A 101 6.40 -21.15 -8.85
C LEU A 101 5.40 -20.79 -7.73
N LYS A 102 5.93 -20.33 -6.58
CA LYS A 102 5.10 -19.94 -5.42
C LYS A 102 4.94 -18.45 -5.28
N ILE A 103 5.94 -17.68 -5.70
CA ILE A 103 5.95 -16.23 -5.55
C ILE A 103 6.34 -15.58 -6.87
N LEU A 104 5.43 -14.75 -7.37
CA LEU A 104 5.60 -14.01 -8.62
C LEU A 104 5.51 -12.52 -8.33
N PHE A 105 6.53 -11.78 -8.75
CA PHE A 105 6.54 -10.32 -8.74
C PHE A 105 6.49 -9.82 -10.17
N ILE A 106 5.55 -8.93 -10.47
CA ILE A 106 5.44 -8.24 -11.75
C ILE A 106 5.51 -6.74 -11.48
N ASN A 107 6.41 -6.05 -12.15
CA ASN A 107 6.44 -4.59 -12.19
C ASN A 107 6.35 -4.15 -13.64
N CYS A 108 5.39 -3.29 -13.97
CA CYS A 108 5.16 -2.86 -15.34
C CYS A 108 4.73 -1.38 -15.39
N SER A 109 5.00 -0.70 -16.49
CA SER A 109 4.60 0.69 -16.70
C SER A 109 3.99 0.89 -18.09
N GLU A 110 3.19 1.95 -18.22
CA GLU A 110 2.77 2.59 -19.48
C GLU A 110 1.87 1.77 -20.45
N ASN A 111 1.87 0.45 -20.39
CA ASN A 111 0.99 -0.39 -21.23
C ASN A 111 -0.27 -0.80 -20.47
N ILE A 112 -1.34 -0.03 -20.65
CA ILE A 112 -2.62 -0.22 -19.97
C ILE A 112 -3.28 -1.59 -20.22
N ILE A 113 -2.90 -2.32 -21.27
CA ILE A 113 -3.38 -3.69 -21.54
C ILE A 113 -2.95 -4.63 -20.41
N LEU A 114 -1.88 -4.31 -19.68
CA LEU A 114 -1.44 -5.07 -18.51
C LEU A 114 -2.28 -4.80 -17.25
N LEU A 115 -3.20 -3.82 -17.28
CA LEU A 115 -4.16 -3.55 -16.20
C LEU A 115 -5.49 -4.27 -16.47
N ASP A 116 -5.40 -5.55 -16.82
CA ASP A 116 -6.53 -6.43 -17.15
C ASP A 116 -6.55 -7.63 -16.20
N ALA A 117 -7.46 -7.62 -15.23
CA ALA A 117 -7.45 -8.62 -14.18
C ALA A 117 -7.81 -10.02 -14.71
N HIS A 118 -8.74 -10.12 -15.66
CA HIS A 118 -9.10 -11.40 -16.26
C HIS A 118 -7.92 -12.03 -17.01
N ARG A 119 -7.13 -11.23 -17.72
CA ARG A 119 -5.94 -11.73 -18.41
C ARG A 119 -4.92 -12.28 -17.41
N TRP A 120 -4.69 -11.60 -16.29
CA TRP A 120 -3.82 -12.09 -15.22
C TRP A 120 -4.38 -13.34 -14.55
N GLU A 121 -5.68 -13.40 -14.29
CA GLU A 121 -6.35 -14.57 -13.74
C GLU A 121 -6.17 -15.81 -14.64
N GLN A 122 -6.40 -15.67 -15.95
CA GLN A 122 -6.19 -16.74 -16.92
C GLN A 122 -4.72 -17.17 -16.97
N PHE A 123 -3.81 -16.19 -17.04
CA PHE A 123 -2.37 -16.44 -17.08
C PHE A 123 -1.88 -17.18 -15.83
N ILE A 124 -2.26 -16.72 -14.63
CA ILE A 124 -1.87 -17.35 -13.37
C ILE A 124 -2.47 -18.75 -13.26
N SER A 125 -3.75 -18.90 -13.60
CA SER A 125 -4.44 -20.20 -13.52
C SER A 125 -3.82 -21.24 -14.46
N TYR A 126 -3.37 -20.81 -15.64
CA TYR A 126 -2.76 -21.70 -16.62
C TYR A 126 -1.30 -22.03 -16.30
N TYR A 127 -0.46 -21.01 -16.07
CA TYR A 127 1.00 -21.20 -15.93
C TYR A 127 1.44 -21.51 -14.51
N TYR A 128 0.76 -20.95 -13.50
CA TYR A 128 1.19 -20.99 -12.11
C TYR A 128 0.05 -21.42 -11.16
N PRO A 129 -0.52 -22.62 -11.35
CA PRO A 129 -1.66 -23.08 -10.55
C PRO A 129 -1.33 -23.22 -9.05
N LYS A 130 -0.04 -23.32 -8.69
CA LYS A 130 0.45 -23.41 -7.31
C LYS A 130 0.93 -22.07 -6.74
N LEU A 131 0.64 -20.95 -7.41
CA LEU A 131 1.07 -19.63 -6.96
C LEU A 131 0.39 -19.25 -5.64
N GLU A 132 1.19 -19.06 -4.60
CA GLU A 132 0.70 -18.67 -3.27
C GLU A 132 0.66 -17.14 -3.12
N LYS A 133 1.65 -16.45 -3.70
CA LYS A 133 1.84 -15.01 -3.53
C LYS A 133 2.06 -14.33 -4.87
N PHE A 134 1.17 -13.39 -5.17
CA PHE A 134 1.29 -12.54 -6.34
C PHE A 134 1.48 -11.10 -5.92
N TYR A 135 2.56 -10.49 -6.42
CA TYR A 135 2.85 -9.08 -6.27
C TYR A 135 2.82 -8.44 -7.65
N PHE A 136 2.01 -7.41 -7.81
CA PHE A 136 1.90 -6.69 -9.07
C PHE A 136 1.93 -5.20 -8.80
N THR A 137 2.78 -4.47 -9.53
CA THR A 137 2.81 -3.01 -9.48
C THR A 137 2.77 -2.47 -10.91
N TYR A 138 1.69 -1.75 -11.22
CA TYR A 138 1.58 -0.97 -12.44
C TYR A 138 1.89 0.49 -12.16
N TYR A 139 2.79 1.08 -12.93
CA TYR A 139 3.19 2.49 -12.84
C TYR A 139 2.58 3.28 -13.99
N TYR A 140 1.88 4.35 -13.64
CA TYR A 140 1.26 5.27 -14.59
C TYR A 140 1.75 6.69 -14.31
N HIS A 141 2.56 7.24 -15.23
CA HIS A 141 2.99 8.63 -15.11
C HIS A 141 1.84 9.58 -15.47
N ILE A 142 1.54 10.52 -14.58
CA ILE A 142 0.53 11.57 -14.74
C ILE A 142 1.09 12.60 -15.72
N ASP A 143 0.62 12.57 -16.96
CA ASP A 143 0.91 13.60 -17.95
C ASP A 143 -0.20 14.68 -17.89
N ILE A 144 0.14 15.83 -17.31
CA ILE A 144 -0.78 16.98 -17.10
C ILE A 144 -1.41 17.44 -18.43
N ASN A 145 -0.68 17.28 -19.53
CA ASN A 145 -1.11 17.76 -20.84
C ASN A 145 -1.98 16.75 -21.59
N LYS A 146 -2.14 15.53 -21.07
CA LYS A 146 -2.88 14.48 -21.76
C LYS A 146 -4.06 14.01 -20.94
N GLN A 147 -5.25 14.26 -21.48
CA GLN A 147 -6.48 13.66 -21.01
C GLN A 147 -6.52 12.19 -21.44
N TYR A 148 -5.77 11.34 -20.75
CA TYR A 148 -5.96 9.91 -20.92
C TYR A 148 -7.20 9.46 -20.15
N GLU A 149 -8.03 8.67 -20.82
CA GLU A 149 -9.10 7.89 -20.21
C GLU A 149 -8.45 6.85 -19.29
N ILE A 150 -8.70 6.96 -17.99
CA ILE A 150 -8.46 5.81 -17.10
C ILE A 150 -9.54 4.79 -17.47
N TYR A 151 -9.15 3.70 -18.11
CA TYR A 151 -10.08 2.62 -18.47
C TYR A 151 -10.61 1.96 -17.20
N SER A 152 -11.81 2.37 -16.83
CA SER A 152 -12.48 2.09 -15.57
C SER A 152 -12.84 0.61 -15.40
N GLU A 153 -13.42 0.01 -16.43
CA GLU A 153 -14.11 -1.27 -16.28
C GLU A 153 -13.19 -2.44 -15.91
N ARG A 154 -11.91 -2.37 -16.29
CA ARG A 154 -10.96 -3.47 -16.05
C ARG A 154 -10.41 -3.50 -14.62
N ILE A 155 -10.35 -2.35 -13.95
CA ILE A 155 -9.83 -2.28 -12.57
C ILE A 155 -10.78 -3.00 -11.61
N ASN A 156 -12.09 -2.89 -11.83
CA ASN A 156 -13.09 -3.52 -10.96
C ASN A 156 -13.01 -5.06 -10.98
N GLN A 157 -12.39 -5.64 -12.01
CA GLN A 157 -12.19 -7.09 -12.12
C GLN A 157 -11.18 -7.62 -11.09
N PHE A 158 -10.32 -6.77 -10.52
CA PHE A 158 -9.42 -7.16 -9.41
C PHE A 158 -10.15 -7.45 -8.09
N PHE A 159 -11.48 -7.34 -8.07
CA PHE A 159 -12.35 -7.71 -6.96
C PHE A 159 -13.21 -8.95 -7.27
N SER A 160 -12.89 -9.69 -8.34
CA SER A 160 -13.53 -10.98 -8.60
C SER A 160 -13.24 -11.99 -7.49
N THR A 161 -14.03 -13.07 -7.44
CA THR A 161 -13.85 -14.16 -6.47
C THR A 161 -12.43 -14.74 -6.50
N PHE A 162 -11.81 -14.82 -7.68
CA PHE A 162 -10.43 -15.28 -7.85
C PHE A 162 -9.43 -14.53 -6.95
N TRP A 163 -9.51 -13.20 -6.91
CA TRP A 163 -8.60 -12.34 -6.15
C TRP A 163 -8.92 -12.36 -4.65
N ILE A 164 -10.22 -12.35 -4.32
CA ILE A 164 -10.71 -12.38 -2.94
C ILE A 164 -10.34 -13.69 -2.25
N GLU A 165 -10.60 -14.84 -2.88
CA GLU A 165 -10.31 -16.17 -2.32
C GLU A 165 -8.81 -16.38 -2.08
N ARG A 166 -7.96 -15.81 -2.95
CA ARG A 166 -6.50 -15.82 -2.80
C ARG A 166 -5.98 -14.79 -1.79
N LYS A 167 -6.85 -13.93 -1.26
CA LYS A 167 -6.50 -12.83 -0.35
C LYS A 167 -5.43 -11.92 -0.96
N TRP A 168 -5.50 -11.68 -2.27
CA TRP A 168 -4.62 -10.76 -2.97
C TRP A 168 -5.33 -9.43 -3.13
N ILE A 169 -4.78 -8.39 -2.50
CA ILE A 169 -5.52 -7.15 -2.31
C ILE A 169 -5.04 -6.06 -3.25
N PHE A 170 -6.01 -5.38 -3.86
CA PHE A 170 -5.78 -4.24 -4.74
C PHE A 170 -5.75 -2.91 -3.99
N ASN A 171 -4.69 -2.13 -4.22
CA ASN A 171 -4.46 -0.82 -3.65
C ASN A 171 -4.12 0.18 -4.75
N ILE A 172 -4.51 1.44 -4.55
CA ILE A 172 -4.16 2.55 -5.43
C ILE A 172 -3.27 3.51 -4.63
N LYS A 173 -2.11 3.84 -5.16
CA LYS A 173 -1.19 4.81 -4.58
C LYS A 173 -0.99 5.96 -5.56
N ILE A 174 -1.25 7.18 -5.12
CA ILE A 174 -1.01 8.38 -5.91
C ILE A 174 0.16 9.13 -5.28
N ASP A 175 1.10 9.54 -6.11
CA ASP A 175 2.11 10.52 -5.77
C ASP A 175 2.07 11.74 -6.72
N ASN A 176 3.05 12.64 -6.65
CA ASN A 176 3.05 13.85 -7.49
C ASN A 176 3.06 13.56 -8.98
N GLU A 177 3.74 12.49 -9.38
CA GLU A 177 4.09 12.23 -10.78
C GLU A 177 3.48 10.92 -11.27
N ASP A 178 3.13 10.01 -10.37
CA ASP A 178 2.67 8.67 -10.70
C ASP A 178 1.36 8.29 -9.98
N ILE A 179 0.56 7.48 -10.66
CA ILE A 179 -0.44 6.59 -10.08
C ILE A 179 0.11 5.17 -10.14
N LYS A 180 0.06 4.47 -9.01
CA LYS A 180 0.50 3.10 -8.84
C LYS A 180 -0.70 2.22 -8.50
N TYR A 181 -0.98 1.22 -9.32
CA TYR A 181 -1.94 0.16 -9.00
C TYR A 181 -1.17 -1.04 -8.48
N ILE A 182 -1.47 -1.47 -7.27
CA ILE A 182 -0.66 -2.42 -6.51
C ILE A 182 -1.52 -3.59 -6.08
N ILE A 183 -1.06 -4.80 -6.35
CA ILE A 183 -1.61 -6.03 -5.77
C ILE A 183 -0.54 -6.68 -4.93
N TYR A 184 -0.91 -7.14 -3.74
CA TYR A 184 -0.03 -7.91 -2.89
C TYR A 184 -0.84 -8.88 -2.03
N PRO A 185 -0.22 -9.97 -1.55
CA PRO A 185 -0.86 -10.88 -0.62
C PRO A 185 -1.21 -10.16 0.67
N TYR A 186 -2.38 -10.46 1.21
CA TYR A 186 -2.87 -9.86 2.44
C TYR A 186 -1.83 -9.97 3.56
N LYS A 187 -1.62 -8.84 4.23
CA LYS A 187 -0.85 -8.69 5.47
C LYS A 187 -1.72 -7.87 6.41
N LYS A 188 -1.62 -8.14 7.71
CA LYS A 188 -2.35 -7.37 8.74
C LYS A 188 -2.15 -5.88 8.51
N ARG A 189 -3.24 -5.16 8.30
CA ARG A 189 -3.28 -3.72 8.02
C ARG A 189 -3.56 -2.97 9.31
N TRP A 190 -3.28 -1.66 9.27
CA TRP A 190 -3.44 -0.78 10.41
C TRP A 190 -4.91 -0.64 10.87
N TYR A 191 -5.87 -0.95 10.01
CA TYR A 191 -7.29 -0.91 10.35
C TYR A 191 -7.91 -2.27 10.67
N ASP A 192 -7.12 -3.34 10.54
CA ASP A 192 -7.55 -4.69 10.89
C ASP A 192 -7.47 -4.81 12.41
N TYR A 193 -8.63 -4.87 13.05
CA TYR A 193 -8.72 -4.87 14.51
C TYR A 193 -8.11 -6.16 15.08
N ILE A 194 -7.67 -6.11 16.34
CA ILE A 194 -7.00 -7.23 16.99
C ILE A 194 -7.95 -8.45 17.13
N ASP A 195 -9.26 -8.23 17.16
CA ASP A 195 -10.28 -9.26 17.41
C ASP A 195 -11.23 -9.55 16.22
N ASP A 196 -11.05 -8.90 15.05
CA ASP A 196 -11.90 -9.16 13.89
C ASP A 196 -11.41 -10.40 13.12
N ASN A 197 -11.93 -11.58 13.49
CA ASN A 197 -11.72 -12.83 12.73
C ASN A 197 -12.42 -12.81 11.35
N ASN A 198 -13.28 -11.83 11.08
CA ASN A 198 -14.06 -11.69 9.84
C ASN A 198 -13.58 -10.49 9.02
N ILE A 199 -12.39 -10.61 8.41
CA ILE A 199 -11.89 -9.60 7.47
C ILE A 199 -12.75 -9.64 6.20
N GLU A 200 -13.53 -8.58 5.96
CA GLU A 200 -14.34 -8.45 4.77
C GLU A 200 -13.50 -7.97 3.58
N TYR A 201 -12.94 -8.91 2.81
CA TYR A 201 -12.04 -8.60 1.69
C TYR A 201 -12.68 -7.77 0.57
N SER A 202 -14.01 -7.82 0.42
CA SER A 202 -14.79 -6.98 -0.52
C SER A 202 -14.63 -5.48 -0.26
N THR A 203 -14.30 -5.07 0.97
CA THR A 203 -14.13 -3.67 1.37
C THR A 203 -12.67 -3.26 1.51
N SER A 204 -11.74 -4.07 1.01
CA SER A 204 -10.30 -3.89 1.28
C SER A 204 -9.60 -2.81 0.46
N THR A 205 -10.28 -2.14 -0.46
CA THR A 205 -9.66 -1.13 -1.35
C THR A 205 -9.17 0.07 -0.57
N SER A 206 -7.86 0.33 -0.68
CA SER A 206 -7.24 1.51 -0.07
C SER A 206 -6.65 2.46 -1.11
N LEU A 207 -6.88 3.76 -0.89
CA LEU A 207 -6.21 4.85 -1.56
C LEU A 207 -5.08 5.38 -0.68
N ILE A 208 -3.87 5.45 -1.22
CA ILE A 208 -2.69 5.95 -0.52
C ILE A 208 -2.20 7.21 -1.23
N LEU A 209 -2.18 8.34 -0.52
CA LEU A 209 -1.66 9.61 -1.03
C LEU A 209 -0.28 9.85 -0.43
N THR A 210 0.73 9.98 -1.29
CA THR A 210 2.12 10.15 -0.88
C THR A 210 2.76 11.31 -1.61
N ASN A 211 3.75 11.96 -1.01
CA ASN A 211 4.56 13.00 -1.66
C ASN A 211 3.85 14.22 -2.28
N PHE A 212 2.54 14.40 -2.12
CA PHE A 212 1.80 15.53 -2.70
C PHE A 212 2.24 16.91 -2.16
N ILE A 213 2.38 17.91 -3.05
CA ILE A 213 2.70 19.31 -2.70
C ILE A 213 1.44 20.18 -2.80
N ILE A 214 0.87 20.54 -1.65
CA ILE A 214 -0.21 21.52 -1.54
C ILE A 214 0.43 22.93 -1.52
N PRO A 215 0.00 23.93 -2.31
CA PRO A 215 -1.33 24.10 -2.92
C PRO A 215 -1.39 24.09 -4.47
N SER A 216 -0.28 23.93 -5.18
CA SER A 216 -0.28 24.07 -6.66
C SER A 216 -0.80 22.84 -7.41
N TYR A 217 -0.87 21.67 -6.76
CA TYR A 217 -1.25 20.39 -7.39
C TYR A 217 -2.61 19.86 -6.96
N ASP A 218 -3.39 20.65 -6.23
CA ASP A 218 -4.69 20.21 -5.69
C ASP A 218 -5.62 19.76 -6.84
N GLU A 219 -5.78 20.56 -7.89
CA GLU A 219 -6.72 20.25 -8.98
C GLU A 219 -6.41 18.93 -9.71
N ILE A 220 -5.13 18.67 -10.00
CA ILE A 220 -4.73 17.46 -10.73
C ILE A 220 -5.03 16.22 -9.88
N ILE A 221 -4.62 16.22 -8.61
CA ILE A 221 -4.85 15.09 -7.70
C ILE A 221 -6.35 14.88 -7.50
N PHE A 222 -7.12 15.95 -7.30
CA PHE A 222 -8.57 15.84 -7.15
C PHE A 222 -9.24 15.30 -8.42
N GLU A 223 -8.80 15.69 -9.61
CA GLU A 223 -9.32 15.11 -10.86
C GLU A 223 -8.93 13.63 -11.01
N GLN A 224 -7.72 13.23 -10.61
CA GLN A 224 -7.35 11.80 -10.61
C GLN A 224 -8.17 11.00 -9.60
N ILE A 225 -8.36 11.52 -8.39
CA ILE A 225 -9.20 10.88 -7.37
C ILE A 225 -10.64 10.80 -7.88
N LYS A 226 -11.16 11.88 -8.46
CA LYS A 226 -12.50 11.93 -9.07
C LYS A 226 -12.67 10.87 -10.15
N ARG A 227 -11.65 10.64 -10.99
CA ARG A 227 -11.64 9.53 -11.95
C ARG A 227 -11.63 8.20 -11.22
N ILE A 228 -10.74 7.98 -10.25
CA ILE A 228 -10.66 6.72 -9.51
C ILE A 228 -11.97 6.35 -8.82
N ILE A 229 -12.69 7.31 -8.22
CA ILE A 229 -13.96 7.04 -7.54
C ILE A 229 -15.13 6.74 -8.48
N THR A 230 -15.05 7.11 -9.77
CA THR A 230 -16.07 6.64 -10.74
C THR A 230 -15.87 5.17 -11.09
N ILE A 231 -14.67 4.66 -10.84
CA ILE A 231 -14.27 3.29 -11.16
C ILE A 231 -14.58 2.40 -9.97
N GLN A 232 -14.01 2.76 -8.83
CA GLN A 232 -13.90 1.86 -7.68
C GLN A 232 -14.30 2.56 -6.39
N GLN A 233 -15.00 1.81 -5.53
CA GLN A 233 -15.30 2.24 -4.18
C GLN A 233 -14.04 2.19 -3.32
N ILE A 234 -13.73 3.31 -2.66
CA ILE A 234 -12.59 3.44 -1.76
C ILE A 234 -13.10 3.43 -0.31
N TYR A 235 -12.58 2.47 0.46
CA TYR A 235 -13.00 2.22 1.85
C TYR A 235 -11.98 2.70 2.87
N HIS A 236 -10.71 2.78 2.47
CA HIS A 236 -9.61 3.17 3.34
C HIS A 236 -8.76 4.25 2.68
N LEU A 237 -8.50 5.33 3.41
CA LEU A 237 -7.65 6.43 2.94
C LEU A 237 -6.43 6.54 3.84
N ASN A 238 -5.23 6.48 3.25
CA ASN A 238 -3.97 6.69 3.94
C ASN A 238 -3.25 7.89 3.32
N ILE A 239 -3.00 8.93 4.12
CA ILE A 239 -2.31 10.14 3.70
C ILE A 239 -0.97 10.19 4.44
N GLU A 240 0.12 9.92 3.73
CA GLU A 240 1.46 9.75 4.31
C GLU A 240 2.21 11.08 4.53
N LYS A 241 1.55 12.22 4.29
CA LYS A 241 2.08 13.56 4.55
C LYS A 241 1.09 14.43 5.30
N SER A 242 1.59 15.51 5.88
CA SER A 242 0.74 16.53 6.50
C SER A 242 -0.26 17.09 5.49
N ILE A 243 -1.53 17.16 5.87
CA ILE A 243 -2.60 17.70 5.04
C ILE A 243 -3.29 18.89 5.71
N PHE A 244 -3.75 19.87 4.93
CA PHE A 244 -4.60 20.95 5.45
C PHE A 244 -6.02 20.46 5.68
N LEU A 245 -6.64 20.92 6.77
CA LEU A 245 -8.02 20.54 7.13
C LEU A 245 -9.02 20.77 5.98
N GLY A 246 -8.91 21.90 5.26
CA GLY A 246 -9.80 22.18 4.12
C GLY A 246 -9.68 21.16 3.00
N VAL A 247 -8.46 20.72 2.68
CA VAL A 247 -8.21 19.70 1.66
C VAL A 247 -8.70 18.33 2.13
N LEU A 248 -8.47 17.99 3.41
CA LEU A 248 -9.00 16.76 4.01
C LEU A 248 -10.53 16.68 3.90
N ILE A 249 -11.22 17.76 4.24
CA ILE A 249 -12.68 17.87 4.11
C ILE A 249 -13.11 17.60 2.67
N GLN A 250 -12.46 18.25 1.69
CA GLN A 250 -12.78 18.04 0.27
C GLN A 250 -12.59 16.59 -0.15
N LEU A 251 -11.48 15.96 0.25
CA LEU A 251 -11.18 14.55 -0.05
C LEU A 251 -12.23 13.61 0.55
N VAL A 252 -12.51 13.73 1.84
CA VAL A 252 -13.49 12.90 2.54
C VAL A 252 -14.87 13.03 1.90
N ASN A 253 -15.27 14.23 1.51
CA ASN A 253 -16.55 14.45 0.85
C ASN A 253 -16.67 13.77 -0.52
N LYS A 254 -15.55 13.57 -1.23
CA LYS A 254 -15.50 12.84 -2.51
C LYS A 254 -15.46 11.32 -2.34
N LEU A 255 -15.28 10.78 -1.13
CA LEU A 255 -15.11 9.35 -0.88
C LEU A 255 -16.31 8.79 -0.07
N PRO A 256 -17.45 8.49 -0.73
CA PRO A 256 -18.70 8.15 -0.04
C PRO A 256 -18.71 6.83 0.75
N PHE A 257 -17.76 5.95 0.46
CA PHE A 257 -17.66 4.63 1.10
C PHE A 257 -16.55 4.57 2.13
N LEU A 258 -15.92 5.70 2.47
CA LEU A 258 -14.78 5.73 3.37
C LEU A 258 -15.17 5.29 4.78
N ILE A 259 -14.53 4.23 5.27
CA ILE A 259 -14.73 3.65 6.62
C ILE A 259 -13.55 4.00 7.52
N THR A 260 -12.34 4.07 6.96
CA THR A 260 -11.14 4.31 7.76
C THR A 260 -10.26 5.41 7.16
N LEU A 261 -9.65 6.18 8.05
CA LEU A 261 -8.80 7.31 7.71
C LEU A 261 -7.48 7.21 8.47
N LYS A 262 -6.36 7.26 7.76
CA LYS A 262 -5.02 7.38 8.34
C LYS A 262 -4.34 8.62 7.82
N LEU A 263 -3.79 9.41 8.74
CA LEU A 263 -3.07 10.65 8.47
C LEU A 263 -1.69 10.59 9.11
N ASP A 264 -0.69 11.17 8.45
CA ASP A 264 0.60 11.46 9.08
C ASP A 264 0.43 12.59 10.11
N SER A 265 -0.03 13.77 9.67
CA SER A 265 -0.40 14.88 10.57
C SER A 265 -1.43 15.81 9.94
N LEU A 266 -2.07 16.64 10.77
CA LEU A 266 -2.99 17.69 10.32
C LEU A 266 -2.32 19.06 10.48
N SER A 267 -2.23 19.83 9.39
CA SER A 267 -1.69 21.19 9.39
C SER A 267 -2.79 22.25 9.31
N TYR A 268 -2.57 23.35 10.01
CA TYR A 268 -3.50 24.49 10.09
C TYR A 268 -3.02 25.73 9.34
N LYS A 269 -1.86 25.66 8.67
CA LYS A 269 -1.33 26.80 7.90
C LYS A 269 -2.18 27.01 6.64
N GLY A 270 -3.11 27.95 6.70
CA GLY A 270 -3.92 28.34 5.55
C GLY A 270 -5.00 29.33 5.96
N LYS A 271 -5.37 30.25 5.06
CA LYS A 271 -6.38 31.30 5.28
C LYS A 271 -7.82 30.77 5.35
N ILE A 272 -8.06 29.62 5.99
CA ILE A 272 -9.45 29.16 6.15
C ILE A 272 -9.93 29.60 7.53
N LYS A 273 -10.40 30.86 7.62
CA LYS A 273 -11.32 31.28 8.68
C LYS A 273 -12.68 30.63 8.38
N LEU A 274 -12.79 29.31 8.57
CA LEU A 274 -14.11 28.69 8.65
C LEU A 274 -14.72 29.20 9.95
N ASN A 275 -15.75 30.04 9.85
CA ASN A 275 -16.58 30.29 11.02
C ASN A 275 -17.43 29.03 11.28
N TYR A 276 -17.99 28.92 12.48
CA TYR A 276 -18.82 27.77 12.88
C TYR A 276 -19.98 27.50 11.90
N ARG A 277 -20.52 28.52 11.22
CA ARG A 277 -21.58 28.34 10.20
C ARG A 277 -21.05 27.65 8.95
N ASP A 278 -19.88 28.02 8.45
CA ASP A 278 -19.26 27.37 7.28
C ASP A 278 -18.96 25.90 7.59
N PHE A 279 -18.51 25.63 8.81
CA PHE A 279 -18.28 24.28 9.30
C PHE A 279 -19.58 23.46 9.40
N SER A 280 -20.64 24.04 9.97
CA SER A 280 -21.95 23.36 10.05
C SER A 280 -22.57 23.08 8.67
N ARG A 281 -22.28 23.92 7.66
CA ARG A 281 -22.69 23.72 6.26
C ARG A 281 -21.84 22.68 5.53
N ILE A 282 -20.57 22.54 5.91
CA ILE A 282 -19.69 21.46 5.42
C ILE A 282 -20.11 20.12 6.03
N VAL A 283 -20.54 20.10 7.30
CA VAL A 283 -20.96 18.89 8.03
C VAL A 283 -22.37 18.41 7.64
N THR A 284 -23.19 19.24 6.97
CA THR A 284 -24.48 18.81 6.37
C THR A 284 -24.36 17.87 5.16
N ILE A 285 -23.15 17.43 4.80
CA ILE A 285 -22.91 16.51 3.67
C ILE A 285 -23.26 15.07 4.11
N LYS A 286 -23.89 14.28 3.23
CA LYS A 286 -24.37 12.90 3.51
C LYS A 286 -23.25 11.84 3.74
N ASN A 287 -21.97 12.21 3.60
CA ASN A 287 -20.82 11.28 3.56
C ASN A 287 -19.95 11.09 4.82
N PRO A 288 -19.79 12.02 5.78
CA PRO A 288 -18.91 11.84 6.96
C PRO A 288 -19.45 10.82 7.98
N ILE A 289 -20.50 10.09 7.61
CA ILE A 289 -21.30 9.23 8.47
C ILE A 289 -20.65 7.83 8.64
N LYS A 290 -19.74 7.42 7.75
CA LYS A 290 -19.19 6.04 7.76
C LYS A 290 -17.78 5.89 8.32
N ILE A 291 -17.05 6.99 8.50
CA ILE A 291 -15.68 6.90 9.03
C ILE A 291 -15.75 6.54 10.52
N THR A 292 -15.39 5.30 10.83
CA THR A 292 -15.46 4.75 12.19
C THR A 292 -14.09 4.59 12.82
N LYS A 293 -13.02 4.50 12.02
CA LYS A 293 -11.66 4.33 12.53
C LYS A 293 -10.74 5.41 11.98
N VAL A 294 -10.10 6.16 12.87
CA VAL A 294 -9.16 7.23 12.50
C VAL A 294 -7.83 7.04 13.21
N TYR A 295 -6.76 7.17 12.44
CA TYR A 295 -5.38 7.02 12.90
C TYR A 295 -4.62 8.27 12.50
N ILE A 296 -4.01 8.95 13.45
CA ILE A 296 -3.20 10.13 13.19
C ILE A 296 -1.85 9.89 13.80
N LYS A 297 -0.84 9.69 12.97
CA LYS A 297 0.51 9.40 13.47
C LYS A 297 0.99 10.48 14.44
N GLN A 298 0.65 11.74 14.19
CA GLN A 298 1.09 12.84 15.03
C GLN A 298 0.07 14.00 15.11
N ILE A 299 -0.39 14.34 16.31
CA ILE A 299 -1.18 15.56 16.59
C ILE A 299 -0.29 16.62 17.21
N ASN A 300 -0.09 17.74 16.51
CA ASN A 300 0.77 18.84 16.93
C ASN A 300 0.06 19.97 17.69
N VAL A 301 -1.27 19.93 17.81
CA VAL A 301 -2.08 21.01 18.40
C VAL A 301 -3.18 20.42 19.25
N ILE A 302 -3.45 21.01 20.42
CA ILE A 302 -4.45 20.52 21.37
C ILE A 302 -5.85 20.39 20.77
N ASN A 303 -6.26 21.35 19.94
CA ASN A 303 -7.55 21.34 19.24
C ASN A 303 -7.58 20.39 18.03
N GLY A 304 -6.53 19.60 17.81
CA GLY A 304 -6.47 18.73 16.65
C GLY A 304 -7.50 17.62 16.66
N PHE A 305 -7.85 17.12 17.85
CA PHE A 305 -8.93 16.16 17.98
C PHE A 305 -10.28 16.76 17.59
N TYR A 306 -10.63 17.94 18.11
CA TYR A 306 -11.90 18.64 17.77
C TYR A 306 -12.12 18.73 16.25
N ASN A 307 -11.10 19.14 15.51
CA ASN A 307 -11.19 19.27 14.05
C ASN A 307 -11.47 17.93 13.37
N ILE A 308 -10.80 16.87 13.83
CA ILE A 308 -10.95 15.51 13.27
C ILE A 308 -12.30 14.92 13.65
N ALA A 309 -12.72 15.06 14.91
CA ALA A 309 -14.04 14.65 15.38
C ALA A 309 -15.15 15.33 14.58
N THR A 310 -14.92 16.55 14.09
CA THR A 310 -15.91 17.20 13.24
C THR A 310 -15.92 16.69 11.81
N VAL A 311 -14.76 16.31 11.25
CA VAL A 311 -14.69 15.66 9.93
C VAL A 311 -15.24 14.23 10.00
N CYS A 312 -15.07 13.55 11.13
CA CYS A 312 -15.42 12.15 11.38
C CYS A 312 -16.33 12.02 12.61
N PRO A 313 -17.58 12.53 12.57
CA PRO A 313 -18.46 12.60 13.73
C PRO A 313 -18.93 11.24 14.26
N ARG A 314 -18.81 10.17 13.46
CA ARG A 314 -19.14 8.79 13.88
C ARG A 314 -17.91 7.94 14.18
N MET A 315 -16.77 8.59 14.42
CA MET A 315 -15.54 7.90 14.82
C MET A 315 -15.75 7.12 16.12
N VAL A 316 -15.51 5.81 16.06
CA VAL A 316 -15.61 4.87 17.18
C VAL A 316 -14.23 4.53 17.73
N TYR A 317 -13.21 4.57 16.87
CA TYR A 317 -11.82 4.29 17.20
C TYR A 317 -10.94 5.47 16.80
N PHE A 318 -10.11 5.92 17.74
CA PHE A 318 -9.10 6.93 17.50
C PHE A 318 -7.74 6.47 18.04
N GLU A 319 -6.70 6.54 17.20
CA GLU A 319 -5.33 6.26 17.60
C GLU A 319 -4.41 7.40 17.20
N THR A 320 -3.52 7.79 18.12
CA THR A 320 -2.47 8.75 17.82
C THR A 320 -1.21 8.57 18.67
N LYS A 321 -0.07 9.05 18.17
CA LYS A 321 1.13 9.15 18.99
C LYS A 321 1.17 10.51 19.68
N TYR A 322 1.44 10.48 20.97
CA TYR A 322 1.65 11.67 21.77
C TYR A 322 3.01 12.30 21.45
N ILE A 323 3.03 13.63 21.40
CA ILE A 323 4.26 14.42 21.27
C ILE A 323 4.46 15.15 22.59
N ASN A 324 5.68 15.13 23.10
CA ASN A 324 6.09 15.68 24.39
C ASN A 324 5.78 17.18 24.62
N ASN A 325 5.25 17.89 23.61
CA ASN A 325 4.99 19.34 23.66
C ASN A 325 3.53 19.71 23.97
N ILE A 326 2.61 18.76 24.06
CA ILE A 326 1.18 19.03 24.37
C ILE A 326 0.91 18.57 25.78
N ASP A 327 0.33 19.39 26.67
CA ASP A 327 -0.10 18.89 27.98
C ASP A 327 -1.15 17.77 27.82
N ILE A 328 -0.79 16.56 28.25
CA ILE A 328 -1.61 15.36 28.07
C ILE A 328 -2.95 15.47 28.78
N GLN A 329 -2.99 16.11 29.96
CA GLN A 329 -4.23 16.28 30.70
C GLN A 329 -5.20 17.17 29.93
N SER A 330 -4.73 18.33 29.48
CA SER A 330 -5.53 19.27 28.70
C SER A 330 -5.99 18.65 27.38
N PHE A 331 -5.15 17.82 26.75
CA PHE A 331 -5.50 17.11 25.53
C PHE A 331 -6.59 16.05 25.74
N LEU A 332 -6.47 15.22 26.78
CA LEU A 332 -7.50 14.24 27.14
C LEU A 332 -8.81 14.91 27.50
N ARG A 333 -8.78 15.98 28.31
CA ARG A 333 -9.97 16.78 28.63
C ARG A 333 -10.63 17.33 27.37
N ASN A 334 -9.84 17.81 26.41
CA ASN A 334 -10.36 18.26 25.11
C ASN A 334 -11.08 17.12 24.37
N ILE A 335 -10.51 15.91 24.39
CA ILE A 335 -11.11 14.72 23.76
C ILE A 335 -12.43 14.34 24.43
N PHE A 336 -12.45 14.24 25.76
CA PHE A 336 -13.67 13.89 26.50
C PHE A 336 -14.78 14.92 26.30
N ASN A 337 -14.45 16.21 26.43
CA ASN A 337 -15.41 17.29 26.18
C ASN A 337 -15.95 17.25 24.74
N THR A 338 -15.06 17.14 23.75
CA THR A 338 -15.45 17.05 22.33
C THR A 338 -16.30 15.81 22.06
N ASN A 339 -15.98 14.66 22.67
CA ASN A 339 -16.75 13.43 22.50
C ASN A 339 -18.17 13.59 23.06
N ASN A 340 -18.30 14.20 24.25
CA ASN A 340 -19.58 14.49 24.89
C ASN A 340 -20.44 15.45 24.04
N ASP A 341 -19.81 16.45 23.43
CA ASP A 341 -20.49 17.50 22.67
C ASP A 341 -20.88 17.09 21.24
N HIS A 342 -20.09 16.24 20.57
CA HIS A 342 -20.22 16.05 19.11
C HIS A 342 -20.52 14.64 18.63
N SER A 343 -19.88 13.62 19.18
CA SER A 343 -19.93 12.28 18.60
C SER A 343 -20.63 11.27 19.50
N ASN A 344 -20.36 11.27 20.80
CA ASN A 344 -20.72 10.20 21.75
C ASN A 344 -20.47 8.77 21.20
N CYS A 345 -19.60 8.66 20.20
CA CYS A 345 -19.36 7.46 19.43
C CYS A 345 -18.00 6.86 19.74
N LEU A 346 -17.04 7.66 20.25
CA LEU A 346 -15.70 7.18 20.53
C LEU A 346 -15.75 6.17 21.67
N ARG A 347 -15.39 4.92 21.37
CA ARG A 347 -15.36 3.81 22.33
C ARG A 347 -13.95 3.32 22.62
N SER A 348 -13.03 3.55 21.70
CA SER A 348 -11.64 3.10 21.82
C SER A 348 -10.70 4.24 21.49
N LEU A 349 -9.79 4.50 22.42
CA LEU A 349 -8.81 5.57 22.35
C LEU A 349 -7.43 4.99 22.65
N ILE A 350 -6.53 5.02 21.67
CA ILE A 350 -5.16 4.52 21.82
C ILE A 350 -4.18 5.68 21.72
N PHE A 351 -3.32 5.78 22.74
CA PHE A 351 -2.20 6.71 22.77
C PHE A 351 -0.89 5.97 22.90
N ASP A 352 -0.01 6.20 21.93
CA ASP A 352 1.39 5.81 22.05
C ASP A 352 2.16 6.96 22.71
N ILE A 353 2.63 6.75 23.94
CA ILE A 353 3.39 7.73 24.71
C ILE A 353 4.85 7.27 24.71
N PRO A 354 5.75 7.97 23.99
CA PRO A 354 7.12 7.50 23.79
C PRO A 354 7.94 7.40 25.09
N THR A 355 7.59 8.18 26.11
CA THR A 355 8.20 8.10 27.45
C THR A 355 7.11 8.21 28.50
N THR A 356 6.87 7.12 29.23
CA THR A 356 5.96 7.08 30.38
C THR A 356 6.74 7.36 31.66
N ASN A 357 6.21 8.20 32.54
CA ASN A 357 6.68 8.33 33.92
C ASN A 357 5.50 8.12 34.89
N ASP A 358 5.81 7.87 36.16
CA ASP A 358 4.79 7.59 37.19
C ASP A 358 3.77 8.73 37.33
N GLU A 359 4.18 9.96 37.03
CA GLU A 359 3.33 11.15 37.05
C GLU A 359 2.25 11.08 35.96
N ILE A 360 2.61 10.70 34.72
CA ILE A 360 1.66 10.52 33.61
C ILE A 360 0.64 9.42 33.97
N ILE A 361 1.11 8.29 34.51
CA ILE A 361 0.23 7.18 34.92
C ILE A 361 -0.75 7.64 36.00
N LYS A 362 -0.26 8.32 37.04
CA LYS A 362 -1.10 8.86 38.12
C LYS A 362 -2.11 9.90 37.61
N ASN A 363 -1.73 10.70 36.61
CA ASN A 363 -2.62 11.66 35.97
C ASN A 363 -3.73 10.96 35.18
N PHE A 364 -3.42 9.90 34.44
CA PHE A 364 -4.44 9.08 33.76
C PHE A 364 -5.42 8.46 34.75
N ASP A 365 -4.92 7.86 35.83
CA ASP A 365 -5.76 7.29 36.89
C ASP A 365 -6.70 8.33 37.51
N THR A 366 -6.19 9.55 37.71
CA THR A 366 -6.99 10.65 38.27
C THR A 366 -8.11 11.07 37.31
N ILE A 367 -7.82 11.20 36.01
CA ILE A 367 -8.81 11.55 34.98
C ILE A 367 -9.89 10.45 34.88
N ILE A 368 -9.49 9.19 34.79
CA ILE A 368 -10.41 8.04 34.70
C ILE A 368 -11.33 7.98 35.92
N ARG A 369 -10.83 8.30 37.11
CA ARG A 369 -11.63 8.34 38.34
C ARG A 369 -12.56 9.55 38.41
N SER A 370 -12.18 10.70 37.85
CA SER A 370 -13.01 11.90 37.86
C SER A 370 -14.20 11.86 36.89
N GLU A 371 -14.17 10.95 35.92
CA GLU A 371 -15.27 10.76 34.94
C GLU A 371 -16.21 9.58 35.28
N LYS A 372 -15.96 8.86 36.38
CA LYS A 372 -16.93 7.92 36.98
C LYS A 372 -17.77 8.66 38.01
#